data_AF-A0A1X3CWW7-F1
#
_entry.id   AF-A0A1X3CWW7-F1
#
_cell.length_a   1.000
_cell.length_b   1.000
_cell.length_c   1.000
_cell.angle_alpha   90.00
_cell.angle_beta   90.00
_cell.angle_gamma   90.00
#
_symmetry.space_group_name_H-M   'P 1'
#
loop_
_entity.id
_entity.type
_entity.pdbx_description
1 polymer ?
#
loop_
_entity_poly.entity_id
_entity_poly.type
_entity_poly.pdbx_seq_one_letter_code
_entity_poly.pdbx_strand_id
1 'polypeptide(L)'
;MITITHYLVLAALLFGISAMGIFMNRKNVLVLLMSIELMLLAVNFNFIAFSQYLGDTAGQIFVFFVLTVAAAESAIGLAIMVLVFRNRNTINVADLNSLKG
;
A
#
# COMPACT_ATOMS: atom_id res chain seq x y z
N MET A 1 8.07 -22.50 -18.69
CA MET A 1 6.79 -21.78 -18.84
C MET A 1 6.49 -21.08 -17.53
N ILE A 2 6.04 -19.83 -17.56
CA ILE A 2 5.74 -19.08 -16.34
C ILE A 2 4.43 -19.63 -15.75
N THR A 3 4.50 -20.20 -14.55
CA THR A 3 3.33 -20.75 -13.86
C THR A 3 2.72 -19.71 -12.90
N ILE A 4 1.47 -19.92 -12.50
CA ILE A 4 0.80 -19.10 -11.48
C ILE A 4 1.63 -18.97 -10.18
N THR A 5 2.36 -20.01 -9.80
CA THR A 5 3.25 -20.01 -8.63
C THR A 5 4.28 -18.89 -8.68
N HIS A 6 4.82 -18.54 -9.86
CA HIS A 6 5.80 -17.46 -10.00
C HIS A 6 5.17 -16.10 -9.66
N TYR A 7 3.92 -15.87 -10.10
CA TYR A 7 3.18 -14.66 -9.78
C TYR A 7 2.81 -14.58 -8.29
N LEU A 8 2.41 -15.70 -7.68
CA LEU A 8 2.14 -15.73 -6.23
C LEU A 8 3.40 -15.46 -5.40
N VAL A 9 4.54 -16.04 -5.77
CA VAL A 9 5.81 -15.80 -5.07
C VAL A 9 6.20 -14.33 -5.19
N LEU A 10 6.08 -13.73 -6.39
CA LEU A 10 6.34 -12.31 -6.59
C LEU A 10 5.42 -11.44 -5.71
N ALA A 11 4.11 -11.70 -5.73
CA ALA A 11 3.15 -10.96 -4.92
C ALA A 11 3.43 -11.11 -3.40
N ALA A 12 3.77 -12.32 -2.94
CA ALA A 12 4.14 -12.58 -1.56
C ALA A 12 5.42 -11.85 -1.15
N LEU A 13 6.43 -11.80 -2.02
CA LEU A 13 7.67 -11.05 -1.77
C LEU A 13 7.41 -9.54 -1.71
N LEU A 14 6.65 -8.99 -2.65
CA LEU A 14 6.28 -7.58 -2.65
C LEU A 14 5.49 -7.20 -1.39
N PHE A 15 4.52 -8.03 -0.99
CA PHE A 15 3.74 -7.85 0.23
C PHE A 15 4.62 -7.98 1.49
N GLY A 16 5.56 -8.91 1.52
CA GLY A 16 6.50 -9.07 2.62
C GLY A 16 7.43 -7.86 2.79
N ILE A 17 7.95 -7.32 1.68
CA ILE A 17 8.79 -6.13 1.68
C ILE A 17 8.00 -4.91 2.14
N SER A 18 6.77 -4.73 1.65
CA SER A 18 5.93 -3.61 2.07
C SER A 18 5.56 -3.68 3.56
N ALA A 19 5.18 -4.86 4.05
CA ALA A 19 4.94 -5.08 5.47
C ALA A 19 6.19 -4.77 6.32
N MET A 20 7.36 -5.24 5.89
CA MET A 20 8.63 -4.94 6.56
C MET A 20 8.92 -3.43 6.57
N GLY A 21 8.63 -2.71 5.48
CA GLY A 21 8.77 -1.26 5.39
C GLY A 21 7.98 -0.50 6.45
N ILE A 22 6.75 -0.94 6.74
CA ILE A 22 5.90 -0.39 7.81
C ILE A 22 6.55 -0.58 9.18
N PHE A 23 7.03 -1.79 9.49
CA PHE A 23 7.61 -2.08 10.81
C PHE A 23 8.95 -1.39 11.04
N MET A 24 9.84 -1.37 10.03
CA MET A 24 11.18 -0.78 10.14
C MET A 24 11.11 0.75 10.25
N ASN A 25 10.26 1.39 9.44
CA ASN A 25 10.27 2.84 9.26
C ASN A 25 9.01 3.55 9.77
N ARG A 26 8.43 3.04 10.87
CA ARG A 26 7.22 3.57 11.54
C ARG A 26 7.25 5.06 11.95
N LYS A 27 8.41 5.71 11.86
CA LYS A 27 8.58 7.13 12.19
C LYS A 27 8.22 8.03 11.01
N ASN A 28 8.46 7.63 9.77
CA ASN A 28 8.27 8.51 8.63
C ASN A 28 6.91 8.24 7.95
N VAL A 29 5.98 9.21 8.03
CA VAL A 29 4.65 9.11 7.41
C VAL A 29 4.73 8.80 5.91
N LEU A 30 5.69 9.41 5.20
CA LEU A 30 5.82 9.23 3.75
C LEU A 30 6.18 7.78 3.41
N VAL A 31 7.10 7.18 4.16
CA VAL A 31 7.49 5.77 3.97
C VAL A 31 6.34 4.83 4.30
N LEU A 32 5.54 5.15 5.32
CA LEU A 32 4.33 4.40 5.64
C LEU A 32 3.33 4.42 4.48
N LEU A 33 3.02 5.60 3.91
CA LEU A 33 2.14 5.74 2.75
C LEU A 33 2.66 4.93 1.55
N MET A 34 3.94 5.06 1.20
CA MET A 34 4.53 4.28 0.10
C MET A 34 4.48 2.76 0.36
N SER A 35 4.64 2.33 1.60
CA SER A 35 4.55 0.91 1.95
C SER A 35 3.12 0.39 1.79
N ILE A 36 2.10 1.19 2.14
CA ILE A 36 0.69 0.82 1.92
C ILE A 36 0.39 0.72 0.43
N GLU A 37 0.83 1.68 -0.39
CA GLU A 37 0.67 1.62 -1.85
C GLU A 37 1.30 0.35 -2.45
N LEU A 38 2.50 -0.01 -2.01
CA LEU A 38 3.18 -1.22 -2.45
C LEU A 38 2.44 -2.50 -2.03
N MET A 39 1.77 -2.48 -0.88
CA MET A 39 0.93 -3.56 -0.40
C MET A 39 -0.33 -3.73 -1.26
N LEU A 40 -1.02 -2.64 -1.59
CA LEU A 40 -2.18 -2.65 -2.49
C LEU A 40 -1.79 -3.12 -3.91
N LEU A 41 -0.59 -2.75 -4.38
CA LEU A 41 -0.05 -3.25 -5.64
C LEU A 41 0.16 -4.77 -5.63
N ALA A 42 0.72 -5.33 -4.55
CA ALA A 42 0.92 -6.77 -4.41
C ALA A 42 -0.41 -7.53 -4.41
N VAL A 43 -1.43 -6.99 -3.74
CA VAL A 43 -2.80 -7.55 -3.74
C VAL A 43 -3.41 -7.51 -5.15
N ASN A 44 -3.25 -6.40 -5.88
CA ASN A 44 -3.70 -6.29 -7.27
C ASN A 44 -3.02 -7.30 -8.20
N PHE A 45 -1.71 -7.52 -8.04
CA PHE A 45 -1.00 -8.56 -8.80
C PHE A 45 -1.63 -9.94 -8.60
N ASN A 46 -2.03 -10.25 -7.36
CA ASN A 46 -2.67 -11.52 -7.03
C ASN A 46 -4.07 -11.64 -7.68
N PHE A 47 -4.87 -10.56 -7.66
CA PHE A 47 -6.16 -10.54 -8.33
C PHE A 47 -6.06 -10.78 -9.84
N ILE A 48 -5.08 -10.16 -10.51
CA ILE A 48 -4.84 -10.38 -11.95
C ILE A 48 -4.40 -11.82 -12.22
N ALA A 49 -3.49 -12.36 -11.39
CA ALA A 49 -3.00 -13.72 -11.53
C ALA A 49 -4.13 -14.77 -11.40
N PHE A 50 -5.00 -14.62 -10.41
CA PHE A 50 -6.16 -15.50 -10.24
C PHE A 50 -7.21 -15.29 -11.32
N SER A 51 -7.47 -14.05 -11.75
CA SER A 51 -8.38 -13.77 -12.86
C SER A 51 -7.97 -14.52 -14.14
N GLN A 52 -6.68 -14.47 -14.48
CA GLN A 52 -6.14 -15.17 -15.64
C GLN A 52 -6.16 -16.70 -15.48
N TYR A 53 -5.91 -17.22 -14.27
CA TYR A 53 -5.86 -18.65 -14.01
C TYR A 53 -7.24 -19.32 -13.98
N LEU A 54 -8.24 -18.67 -13.39
CA LEU A 54 -9.62 -19.16 -13.38
C LEU A 54 -10.37 -18.82 -14.67
N GLY A 55 -9.85 -17.91 -15.50
CA GLY A 55 -10.55 -17.43 -16.69
C GLY A 55 -11.74 -16.53 -16.38
N ASP A 56 -11.77 -15.91 -15.19
CA ASP A 56 -12.84 -15.05 -14.71
C ASP A 56 -12.36 -13.59 -14.66
N THR A 57 -13.10 -12.69 -15.32
CA THR A 57 -12.77 -11.25 -15.39
C THR A 57 -13.10 -10.49 -14.10
N ALA A 58 -13.79 -11.10 -13.13
CA ALA A 58 -14.12 -10.46 -11.86
C ALA A 58 -12.88 -9.93 -11.12
N GLY A 59 -11.75 -10.66 -11.15
CA GLY A 59 -10.51 -10.21 -10.53
C GLY A 59 -9.93 -8.95 -11.18
N GLN A 60 -10.00 -8.84 -12.51
CA GLN A 60 -9.59 -7.61 -13.23
C GLN A 60 -10.50 -6.42 -12.90
N ILE A 61 -11.82 -6.65 -12.78
CA ILE A 61 -12.77 -5.60 -12.38
C ILE A 61 -12.43 -5.09 -10.97
N PHE A 62 -12.14 -6.00 -10.04
CA PHE A 62 -11.81 -5.64 -8.66
C PHE A 62 -10.53 -4.80 -8.56
N VAL A 63 -9.54 -5.04 -9.43
CA VAL A 63 -8.31 -4.23 -9.51
C VAL A 63 -8.62 -2.76 -9.77
N PHE A 64 -9.58 -2.44 -10.65
CA PHE A 64 -9.96 -1.04 -10.89
C PHE A 64 -10.56 -0.35 -9.67
N PHE A 65 -11.35 -1.08 -8.87
CA PHE A 65 -11.86 -0.57 -7.61
C PHE A 65 -10.71 -0.31 -6.62
N VAL A 66 -9.79 -1.25 -6.47
CA VAL A 66 -8.62 -1.08 -5.59
C VAL A 66 -7.76 0.10 -6.03
N LEU A 67 -7.50 0.27 -7.32
CA LEU A 67 -6.73 1.41 -7.84
C LEU A 67 -7.43 2.75 -7.56
N THR A 68 -8.76 2.78 -7.66
CA THR A 68 -9.55 3.98 -7.34
C THR A 68 -9.46 4.33 -5.86
N VAL A 69 -9.57 3.32 -4.98
CA VAL A 69 -9.43 3.49 -3.52
C VAL A 69 -8.00 3.92 -3.17
N ALA A 70 -6.98 3.30 -3.77
CA ALA A 70 -5.58 3.67 -3.57
C ALA A 70 -5.33 5.13 -3.96
N ALA A 71 -5.84 5.57 -5.12
CA ALA A 71 -5.71 6.96 -5.54
C ALA A 71 -6.36 7.94 -4.56
N ALA A 72 -7.56 7.61 -4.05
CA ALA A 72 -8.25 8.41 -3.04
C ALA A 72 -7.49 8.45 -1.70
N GLU A 73 -7.01 7.29 -1.24
CA GLU A 73 -6.20 7.17 -0.03
C GLU A 73 -4.91 8.00 -0.12
N SER A 74 -4.17 7.87 -1.22
CA SER A 74 -2.91 8.60 -1.44
C SER A 74 -3.11 10.11 -1.42
N ALA A 75 -4.17 10.59 -2.07
CA ALA A 75 -4.52 12.02 -2.09
C ALA A 75 -4.81 12.55 -0.68
N ILE A 76 -5.59 11.80 0.11
CA ILE A 76 -5.93 12.16 1.49
C ILE A 76 -4.70 12.07 2.40
N GLY A 77 -3.93 10.98 2.31
CA GLY A 77 -2.74 10.74 3.13
C GLY A 77 -1.66 11.81 2.90
N LEU A 78 -1.41 12.17 1.65
CA LEU A 78 -0.48 13.24 1.30
C LEU A 78 -0.99 14.61 1.76
N ALA A 79 -2.28 14.91 1.60
CA ALA A 79 -2.87 16.17 2.07
C ALA A 79 -2.73 16.33 3.60
N ILE A 80 -3.02 15.28 4.36
CA ILE A 80 -2.83 15.26 5.82
C ILE A 80 -1.34 15.46 6.16
N MET A 81 -0.44 14.75 5.47
CA MET A 81 1.00 14.88 5.72
C MET A 81 1.49 16.31 5.48
N VAL A 82 1.06 16.96 4.40
CA VAL A 82 1.42 18.36 4.11
C VAL A 82 0.90 19.31 5.19
N LEU A 83 -0.33 19.13 5.66
CA LEU A 83 -0.91 19.93 6.74
C LEU A 83 -0.14 19.76 8.07
N VAL A 84 0.23 18.52 8.40
CA VAL A 84 1.05 18.23 9.59
C VAL A 84 2.43 18.85 9.47
N PHE A 85 3.08 18.69 8.31
CA PHE A 85 4.40 19.26 8.05
C PHE A 85 4.37 20.79 8.16
N ARG A 86 3.34 21.46 7.63
CA ARG A 86 3.19 22.92 7.74
C ARG A 86 3.08 23.40 9.20
N ASN A 87 2.46 22.62 10.07
CA ASN A 87 2.25 23.00 11.47
C ASN A 87 3.40 22.61 12.41
N ARG A 88 4.20 21.60 12.05
CA ARG A 88 5.21 21.00 12.93
C ARG A 88 6.63 20.97 12.35
N ASN A 89 6.82 21.32 11.09
CA ASN A 89 8.09 21.21 10.32
C ASN A 89 8.75 19.82 10.40
N THR A 90 7.98 18.77 10.71
CA THR A 90 8.45 17.39 10.81
C THR A 90 7.43 16.44 10.21
N ILE A 91 7.93 15.36 9.60
CA ILE A 91 7.14 14.24 9.06
C ILE A 91 7.18 13.02 10.00
N ASN A 92 7.72 13.20 11.21
CA ASN A 92 7.90 12.14 12.19
C ASN A 92 6.61 11.90 12.98
N VAL A 93 6.05 10.69 12.87
CA VAL A 93 4.84 10.27 13.58
C VAL A 93 5.02 10.29 15.10
N ALA A 94 6.23 10.03 15.59
CA ALA A 94 6.50 9.96 17.03
C ALA A 94 6.30 11.31 17.76
N ASP A 95 6.30 12.41 17.02
CA ASP A 95 6.11 13.76 17.56
C ASP A 95 4.61 14.11 17.69
N LEU A 96 3.71 13.24 17.20
CA LEU A 96 2.24 13.38 17.25
C LEU A 96 1.61 12.78 18.51
N ASN A 97 2.27 12.92 19.67
CA ASN A 97 1.86 12.28 20.93
C ASN A 97 1.11 13.22 21.90
N SER A 98 0.33 14.19 21.40
CA SER A 98 -0.29 15.23 22.25
C SER A 98 -1.53 14.74 23.02
N LEU A 99 -2.18 13.68 22.58
CA LEU A 99 -3.31 13.06 23.27
C LEU A 99 -2.77 11.92 24.14
N LYS A 100 -2.74 12.12 25.46
CA LYS A 100 -2.45 11.10 26.46
C LYS A 100 -3.63 11.08 27.43
N GLY A 101 -4.35 9.95 27.44
CA GLY A 101 -5.34 9.61 28.47
C GLY A 101 -4.71 8.71 29.51
#